data_AF-A0A970N8X9-F1
#
_entry.id   AF-A0A970N8X9-F1
#
_cell.length_a   1.000
_cell.length_b   1.000
_cell.length_c   1.000
_cell.angle_alpha   90.00
_cell.angle_beta   90.00
_cell.angle_gamma   90.00
#
_symmetry.space_group_name_H-M   'P 1'
#
loop_
_entity.id
_entity.type
_entity.pdbx_description
1 polymer ?
#
loop_
_entity_poly.entity_id
_entity_poly.type
_entity_poly.pdbx_seq_one_letter_code
_entity_poly.pdbx_strand_id
1 'polypeptide(L)'
;MKFRDLFNFDKMLTPLIIKILYYIGVAGSVIGGIVMFFGGFVRAFASGGNILTILGSMIGGMLGGILIIFLGVLMARIYSELMIVLFQIYQNLTAIKKKVVDDAKVVNNEKVVVDDVKVVVEDKPFTE
;
A
#
# COMPACT_ATOMS: atom_id res chain seq x y z
N MET A 1 -4.25 23.02 -5.51
CA MET A 1 -3.87 22.20 -6.67
C MET A 1 -5.09 21.39 -7.10
N LYS A 2 -5.39 21.32 -8.40
CA LYS A 2 -6.64 20.72 -8.92
C LYS A 2 -6.66 19.22 -8.63
N PHE A 3 -7.72 18.72 -7.96
CA PHE A 3 -7.95 17.30 -7.69
C PHE A 3 -7.92 16.39 -8.93
N ARG A 4 -8.14 16.98 -10.11
CA ARG A 4 -8.13 16.28 -11.40
C ARG A 4 -6.74 15.78 -11.83
N ASP A 5 -5.65 16.38 -11.34
CA ASP A 5 -4.30 15.92 -11.65
C ASP A 5 -3.81 14.81 -10.71
N LEU A 6 -4.49 14.58 -9.58
CA LEU A 6 -4.19 13.51 -8.63
C LEU A 6 -4.64 12.12 -9.11
N PHE A 7 -5.52 12.07 -10.11
CA PHE A 7 -6.05 10.84 -10.72
C PHE A 7 -5.46 10.57 -12.12
N ASN A 8 -4.42 11.30 -12.55
CA ASN A 8 -3.69 10.97 -13.76
C ASN A 8 -2.79 9.76 -13.50
N PHE A 9 -3.24 8.58 -13.97
CA PHE A 9 -2.62 7.25 -13.86
C PHE A 9 -1.21 7.11 -14.47
N ASP A 10 -0.65 8.19 -15.00
CA ASP A 10 0.62 8.21 -15.70
C ASP A 10 1.83 8.25 -14.76
N LYS A 11 1.63 8.66 -13.50
CA LYS A 11 2.61 8.47 -12.42
C LYS A 11 2.00 7.54 -11.38
N MET A 12 2.76 6.54 -10.96
CA MET A 12 2.45 5.57 -9.90
C MET A 12 1.53 6.21 -8.83
N LEU A 13 0.21 6.02 -8.94
CA LEU A 13 -0.77 6.68 -8.08
C LEU A 13 -0.67 6.19 -6.63
N THR A 14 -0.27 4.94 -6.48
CA THR A 14 -0.21 4.23 -5.21
C THR A 14 0.77 4.80 -4.19
N PRO A 15 2.04 5.16 -4.52
CA PRO A 15 2.92 5.79 -3.55
C PRO A 15 2.38 7.13 -3.01
N LEU A 16 1.54 7.84 -3.78
CA LEU A 16 0.90 9.07 -3.32
C LEU A 16 -0.24 8.78 -2.32
N ILE A 17 -1.10 7.80 -2.61
CA ILE A 17 -2.18 7.37 -1.71
C ILE A 17 -1.62 6.88 -0.37
N ILE A 18 -0.56 6.06 -0.40
CA ILE A 18 0.05 5.52 0.82
C ILE A 18 0.68 6.63 1.67
N LYS A 19 1.29 7.65 1.04
CA LYS A 19 1.83 8.81 1.75
C LYS A 19 0.77 9.59 2.53
N ILE A 20 -0.42 9.76 1.93
CA ILE A 20 -1.56 10.40 2.60
C ILE A 20 -2.05 9.53 3.77
N LEU A 21 -2.18 8.21 3.56
CA LEU A 21 -2.62 7.28 4.59
C LEU A 21 -1.67 7.23 5.80
N TYR A 22 -0.35 7.24 5.55
CA TYR A 22 0.67 7.33 6.60
C TYR A 22 0.50 8.58 7.45
N TYR A 23 0.33 9.74 6.81
CA TYR A 23 0.19 11.00 7.53
C TYR A 23 -1.08 11.03 8.40
N ILE A 24 -2.18 10.47 7.89
CA ILE A 24 -3.43 10.30 8.67
C ILE A 24 -3.21 9.34 9.83
N GLY A 25 -2.50 8.23 9.63
CA GLY A 25 -2.19 7.27 10.69
C GLY A 25 -1.34 7.89 11.81
N VAL A 26 -0.33 8.68 11.46
CA VAL A 26 0.49 9.44 12.41
C VAL A 26 -0.31 10.52 13.12
N ALA A 27 -1.16 11.28 12.41
CA ALA A 27 -2.05 12.25 13.04
C ALA A 27 -3.01 11.56 14.02
N GLY A 28 -3.55 10.39 13.64
CA GLY A 28 -4.40 9.56 14.48
C GLY A 28 -3.70 9.07 15.75
N SER A 29 -2.43 8.67 15.67
CA SER A 29 -1.67 8.24 16.85
C SER A 29 -1.40 9.38 17.82
N VAL A 30 -1.08 10.57 17.30
CA VAL A 30 -0.90 11.79 18.12
C VAL A 30 -2.21 12.16 18.81
N ILE A 31 -3.32 12.19 18.07
CA ILE A 31 -4.66 12.48 18.65
C ILE A 31 -5.03 11.42 19.67
N GLY A 32 -4.84 10.13 19.37
CA GLY A 32 -5.12 9.03 20.29
C GLY A 32 -4.31 9.11 21.59
N GLY A 33 -3.04 9.51 21.50
CA GLY A 33 -2.19 9.75 22.67
C GLY A 33 -2.68 10.91 23.53
N ILE A 34 -3.06 12.02 22.90
CA ILE A 34 -3.63 13.19 23.59
C ILE A 34 -4.95 12.82 24.27
N VAL A 35 -5.83 12.10 23.57
CA VAL A 35 -7.10 11.62 24.14
C VAL A 35 -6.87 10.70 25.32
N MET A 36 -5.87 9.81 25.26
CA MET A 36 -5.55 8.93 26.38
C MET A 36 -4.95 9.70 27.56
N PHE A 37 -4.12 10.72 27.28
CA PHE A 37 -3.55 11.61 28.29
C PHE A 37 -4.65 12.34 29.06
N PHE A 38 -5.53 13.07 28.38
CA PHE A 38 -6.65 13.78 29.02
C PHE A 38 -7.71 12.82 29.57
N GLY A 39 -7.93 11.68 28.91
CA GLY A 39 -8.85 10.64 29.36
C GLY A 39 -8.46 10.05 30.71
N GLY A 40 -7.16 9.95 31.02
CA GLY A 40 -6.68 9.54 32.34
C GLY A 40 -7.12 10.50 33.45
N PHE A 41 -7.04 11.81 33.20
CA PHE A 41 -7.50 12.84 34.13
C PHE A 41 -9.03 12.83 34.28
N VAL A 42 -9.77 12.78 33.16
CA VAL A 42 -11.24 12.74 33.21
C VAL A 42 -11.74 11.51 33.95
N ARG A 43 -11.15 10.33 33.70
CA ARG A 43 -11.48 9.08 34.41
C ARG A 43 -11.10 9.13 35.88
N ALA A 44 -9.98 9.77 36.23
CA ALA A 44 -9.58 9.95 37.62
C ALA A 44 -10.63 10.73 38.42
N PHE A 45 -11.16 11.83 37.87
CA PHE A 45 -12.22 12.61 38.52
C PHE A 45 -13.60 11.96 38.44
N ALA A 46 -13.93 11.32 37.31
CA ALA A 46 -15.25 10.71 37.10
C ALA A 46 -15.46 9.38 37.84
N SER A 47 -14.38 8.65 38.16
CA SER A 47 -14.50 7.32 38.75
C SER A 47 -15.04 7.32 40.18
N GLY A 48 -14.96 8.45 40.91
CA GLY A 48 -15.41 8.56 42.31
C GLY A 48 -14.83 7.51 43.27
N GLY A 49 -13.79 6.79 42.83
CA GLY A 49 -13.27 5.61 43.49
C GLY A 49 -12.20 5.94 44.53
N ASN A 50 -11.65 4.90 45.14
CA ASN A 50 -10.59 5.00 46.15
C ASN A 50 -9.36 5.74 45.59
N ILE A 51 -8.56 6.37 46.47
CA ILE A 51 -7.33 7.12 46.11
C ILE A 51 -6.44 6.35 45.13
N LEU A 52 -6.33 5.03 45.30
CA LEU A 52 -5.47 4.19 44.45
C LEU A 52 -5.92 4.18 42.99
N THR A 53 -7.24 4.18 42.73
CA THR A 53 -7.81 4.15 41.37
C THR A 53 -7.65 5.49 40.67
N ILE A 54 -7.73 6.58 41.42
CA ILE A 54 -7.52 7.96 40.92
C ILE A 54 -6.06 8.11 40.50
N LEU A 55 -5.12 7.80 41.38
CA LEU A 55 -3.67 7.89 41.09
C LEU A 55 -3.26 6.95 39.95
N GLY A 56 -3.78 5.72 39.94
CA GLY A 56 -3.54 4.76 38.88
C GLY A 56 -4.04 5.24 37.51
N SER A 57 -5.20 5.90 37.47
CA SER A 57 -5.77 6.44 36.22
C SER A 57 -5.00 7.64 35.69
N MET A 58 -4.50 8.52 36.57
CA MET A 58 -3.68 9.67 36.17
C MET A 58 -2.32 9.22 35.62
N ILE A 59 -1.60 8.38 36.37
CA ILE A 59 -0.29 7.85 35.95
C ILE A 59 -0.45 6.99 34.69
N GLY A 60 -1.49 6.15 34.64
CA GLY A 60 -1.81 5.30 33.50
C GLY A 60 -2.15 6.09 32.24
N GLY A 61 -2.88 7.20 32.34
CA GLY A 61 -3.17 8.09 31.22
C GLY A 61 -1.92 8.82 30.70
N MET A 62 -1.07 9.32 31.60
CA MET A 62 0.17 10.02 31.21
C MET A 62 1.16 9.08 30.51
N LEU A 63 1.47 7.94 31.12
CA LEU A 63 2.40 6.96 30.56
C LEU A 63 1.80 6.25 29.35
N GLY A 64 0.52 5.88 29.43
CA GLY A 64 -0.19 5.25 28.32
C GLY A 64 -0.28 6.15 27.09
N GLY A 65 -0.53 7.46 27.28
CA GLY A 65 -0.62 8.42 26.18
C GLY A 65 0.70 8.54 25.41
N ILE A 66 1.84 8.64 26.11
CA ILE A 66 3.15 8.65 25.46
C ILE A 66 3.40 7.32 24.73
N LEU A 67 3.07 6.20 25.37
CA LEU A 67 3.29 4.86 24.84
C LEU A 67 2.46 4.62 23.58
N ILE A 68 1.21 5.10 23.53
CA ILE A 68 0.36 5.06 22.35
C ILE A 68 0.93 5.87 21.19
N ILE A 69 1.52 7.03 21.44
CA ILE A 69 2.12 7.83 20.35
C ILE A 69 3.29 7.06 19.74
N PHE A 70 4.19 6.53 20.58
CA PHE A 70 5.33 5.74 20.10
C PHE A 70 4.87 4.47 19.37
N LEU A 71 4.00 3.66 19.97
CA LEU A 71 3.48 2.44 19.33
C LEU A 71 2.66 2.75 18.09
N GLY A 72 1.85 3.80 18.09
CA GLY A 72 0.98 4.17 16.99
C GLY A 72 1.79 4.68 15.79
N VAL A 73 2.84 5.46 16.00
CA VAL A 73 3.78 5.85 14.93
C VAL A 73 4.55 4.63 14.40
N LEU A 74 4.99 3.73 15.28
CA LEU A 74 5.66 2.49 14.88
C LEU A 74 4.74 1.60 14.02
N MET A 75 3.49 1.40 14.46
CA MET A 75 2.49 0.65 13.71
C MET A 75 2.19 1.31 12.37
N ALA A 76 2.01 2.63 12.33
CA ALA A 76 1.80 3.36 11.09
C ALA A 76 2.93 3.13 10.07
N ARG A 77 4.20 3.05 10.53
CA ARG A 77 5.33 2.68 9.66
C ARG A 77 5.20 1.26 9.13
N ILE A 78 5.01 0.28 10.00
CA ILE A 78 4.91 -1.14 9.61
C ILE A 78 3.78 -1.36 8.59
N TYR A 79 2.60 -0.78 8.84
CA TYR A 79 1.47 -0.85 7.90
C TYR A 79 1.77 -0.19 6.55
N SER A 80 2.44 0.97 6.56
CA SER A 80 2.79 1.66 5.32
C SER A 80 3.81 0.90 4.48
N GLU A 81 4.79 0.24 5.11
CA GLU A 81 5.78 -0.60 4.42
C GLU A 81 5.10 -1.83 3.78
N LEU A 82 4.24 -2.54 4.51
CA LEU A 82 3.52 -3.71 3.99
C LEU A 82 2.64 -3.36 2.80
N MET A 83 1.93 -2.22 2.84
CA MET A 83 1.10 -1.76 1.71
C MET A 83 1.93 -1.43 0.46
N ILE A 84 3.09 -0.79 0.62
CA ILE A 84 3.98 -0.48 -0.52
C ILE A 84 4.50 -1.78 -1.15
N VAL A 85 4.94 -2.73 -0.33
CA VAL A 85 5.49 -4.01 -0.81
C VAL A 85 4.44 -4.80 -1.57
N LEU A 86 3.21 -4.90 -1.06
CA LEU A 86 2.11 -5.59 -1.76
C LEU A 86 1.82 -4.98 -3.13
N PHE A 87 1.79 -3.66 -3.21
CA PHE A 87 1.57 -2.98 -4.48
C PHE A 87 2.73 -3.18 -5.46
N GLN A 88 3.97 -3.18 -4.96
CA GLN A 88 5.14 -3.45 -5.78
C GLN A 88 5.12 -4.86 -6.36
N ILE A 89 4.70 -5.87 -5.57
CA ILE A 89 4.48 -7.24 -6.06
C ILE A 89 3.41 -7.25 -7.15
N TYR A 90 2.27 -6.58 -6.96
CA TYR A 90 1.19 -6.52 -7.95
C TYR A 90 1.65 -5.90 -9.28
N GLN A 91 2.40 -4.79 -9.22
CA GLN A 91 2.97 -4.17 -10.41
C GLN A 91 3.97 -5.09 -11.11
N ASN A 92 4.84 -5.75 -10.35
CA ASN A 92 5.83 -6.68 -10.90
C ASN A 92 5.15 -7.88 -11.60
N LEU A 93 4.10 -8.45 -11.02
CA LEU A 93 3.31 -9.52 -11.62
C LEU A 93 2.65 -9.07 -12.94
N THR A 94 2.08 -7.86 -12.95
CA THR A 94 1.46 -7.29 -14.16
C THR A 94 2.50 -7.04 -15.25
N ALA A 95 3.68 -6.56 -14.88
CA ALA A 95 4.80 -6.35 -15.80
C ALA A 95 5.30 -7.67 -16.42
N ILE A 96 5.42 -8.73 -15.62
CA ILE A 96 5.81 -10.06 -16.11
C ILE A 96 4.75 -10.60 -17.07
N LYS A 97 3.46 -10.53 -16.70
CA LYS A 97 2.35 -10.96 -17.56
C LYS A 97 2.40 -10.28 -18.93
N LYS A 98 2.65 -8.97 -18.96
CA LYS A 98 2.74 -8.21 -20.22
C LYS A 98 3.89 -8.70 -21.10
N LYS A 99 5.08 -8.89 -20.53
CA LYS A 99 6.25 -9.41 -21.28
C LYS A 99 5.99 -10.78 -21.89
N VAL A 100 5.43 -11.71 -21.13
CA VAL A 100 5.10 -13.07 -21.62
C VAL A 100 4.09 -13.03 -22.76
N VAL A 101 3.08 -12.16 -22.70
CA VAL A 101 2.09 -12.01 -23.77
C VAL A 101 2.72 -11.42 -25.04
N ASP A 102 3.61 -10.44 -24.91
CA ASP A 102 4.30 -9.86 -26.06
C ASP A 102 5.27 -10.88 -26.71
N ASP A 103 6.01 -11.65 -25.91
CA ASP A 103 6.87 -12.74 -26.40
C ASP A 103 6.04 -13.82 -27.14
N ALA A 104 4.87 -14.18 -26.60
CA ALA A 104 3.97 -15.13 -27.25
C ALA A 104 3.43 -14.63 -28.59
N LYS A 105 3.21 -13.32 -28.75
CA LYS A 105 2.81 -12.72 -30.03
C LYS A 105 3.93 -12.74 -31.05
N VAL A 106 5.18 -12.46 -30.65
CA VAL A 106 6.34 -12.53 -31.54
C VAL A 106 6.51 -13.96 -32.07
N VAL A 107 6.45 -14.97 -31.20
CA VAL A 107 6.54 -16.38 -31.60
C VAL A 107 5.38 -16.79 -32.52
N ASN A 108 4.15 -16.33 -32.24
CA ASN A 108 3.01 -16.63 -33.10
C ASN A 108 3.16 -16.00 -34.50
N ASN A 109 3.57 -14.73 -34.55
CA ASN A 109 3.78 -14.01 -35.81
C ASN A 109 4.94 -14.60 -36.63
N GLU A 110 6.01 -15.06 -35.97
CA GLU A 110 7.12 -15.75 -36.63
C GLU A 110 6.68 -17.09 -37.23
N LYS A 111 5.86 -17.88 -36.51
CA LYS A 111 5.32 -19.14 -37.05
C LYS A 111 4.42 -18.93 -38.25
N VAL A 112 3.52 -17.94 -38.21
CA VAL A 112 2.65 -17.60 -39.35
C VAL A 112 3.46 -17.26 -40.61
N VAL A 113 4.52 -16.45 -40.46
CA VAL A 113 5.40 -16.10 -41.59
C VAL A 113 6.12 -17.33 -42.15
N VAL A 114 6.59 -18.25 -41.29
CA VAL A 114 7.29 -19.46 -41.74
C VAL A 114 6.35 -20.43 -42.46
N ASP A 115 5.11 -20.57 -41.99
CA ASP A 115 4.09 -21.41 -42.63
C ASP A 115 3.68 -20.84 -43.99
N ASP A 116 3.48 -19.53 -44.12
CA ASP A 116 3.22 -18.87 -45.41
C ASP A 116 4.37 -19.06 -46.41
N VAL A 117 5.62 -18.96 -45.94
CA VAL A 117 6.81 -19.18 -46.79
C VAL A 117 6.91 -20.63 -47.25
N LYS A 118 6.59 -21.61 -46.39
CA LYS A 118 6.61 -23.04 -46.79
C LYS A 118 5.55 -23.37 -47.83
N VAL A 119 4.34 -22.83 -47.69
CA VAL A 119 3.26 -23.03 -48.68
C VAL A 119 3.68 -22.51 -50.05
N VAL A 120 4.32 -21.34 -50.11
CA VAL A 120 4.84 -20.76 -51.37
C VAL A 120 6.00 -21.57 -51.98
N VAL A 121 6.78 -22.28 -51.17
CA VAL A 121 7.89 -23.12 -51.65
C VAL A 121 7.40 -24.50 -52.11
N GLU A 122 6.37 -25.07 -51.47
CA GLU A 122 5.75 -26.35 -51.89
C GLU A 122 4.89 -26.22 -53.16
N ASP A 123 4.33 -25.04 -53.44
CA ASP A 123 3.48 -24.81 -54.62
C ASP A 123 4.26 -24.56 -55.93
N LYS A 124 5.60 -24.58 -55.93
CA LYS A 124 6.36 -24.55 -57.18
C LYS A 124 6.52 -25.97 -57.72
N PRO A 125 5.85 -26.33 -58.84
CA PRO A 125 6.13 -27.61 -59.48
C PRO A 125 7.62 -27.63 -59.84
N PHE A 126 8.27 -28.73 -59.48
CA PHE A 126 9.62 -29.05 -59.91
C PHE A 126 9.58 -29.18 -61.44
N THR A 127 9.71 -28.08 -62.16
CA THR A 127 9.88 -28.08 -63.61
C THR A 127 11.33 -28.42 -63.90
N GLU A 128 11.49 -29.54 -64.59
CA GLU A 128 12.71 -30.11 -65.18
C GLU A 128 13.66 -29.09 -65.83
#